data_AF-A0A916DL57-F1
#
_entry.id   AF-A0A916DL57-F1
#
_cell.length_a   1.000
_cell.length_b   1.000
_cell.length_c   1.000
_cell.angle_alpha   90.00
_cell.angle_beta   90.00
_cell.angle_gamma   90.00
#
_symmetry.space_group_name_H-M   'P 1'
#
loop_
_entity.id
_entity.type
_entity.pdbx_description
1 polymer ?
#
loop_
_entity_poly.entity_id
_entity_poly.type
_entity_poly.pdbx_seq_one_letter_code
_entity_poly.pdbx_strand_id
1 'polypeptide(L)'
;MQEKPKVSVSRTRRESAAKDFTFTQADIPVSKDSLASFRASAWDSFQKFSLPITTDEAWRRTDLRLLPASDFKLPKAGAFEDMPVVPEELLKPLTGEQHGGQITLLPGGSQIQLDESLAKKGVVFTDFRTAEKNHADLLAKLIGQIVKPDDGKFAALASALAQNGVLLYVPKNVQVEYPLHSVLWGPGT
;
A
#
# COMPACT_ATOMS: atom_id res chain seq x y z
N MET A 1 61.01 -22.56 -18.66
CA MET A 1 59.54 -22.50 -18.45
C MET A 1 59.26 -21.38 -17.47
N GLN A 2 58.71 -20.25 -17.90
CA GLN A 2 58.29 -19.17 -17.00
C GLN A 2 56.85 -19.46 -16.54
N GLU A 3 56.66 -19.72 -15.26
CA GLU A 3 55.32 -19.82 -14.67
C GLU A 3 54.67 -18.43 -14.67
N LYS A 4 53.47 -18.34 -15.26
CA LYS A 4 52.68 -17.11 -15.23
C LYS A 4 52.13 -16.91 -13.81
N PRO A 5 52.22 -15.70 -13.23
CA PRO A 5 51.69 -15.44 -11.90
C PRO A 5 50.17 -15.58 -11.90
N LYS A 6 49.66 -16.41 -10.98
CA LYS A 6 48.24 -16.66 -10.80
C LYS A 6 47.60 -15.45 -10.10
N VAL A 7 46.92 -14.60 -10.86
CA VAL A 7 46.18 -13.45 -10.31
C VAL A 7 44.92 -13.98 -9.63
N SER A 8 44.92 -14.06 -8.29
CA SER A 8 43.72 -14.33 -7.51
C SER A 8 42.97 -13.03 -7.25
N VAL A 9 41.91 -12.78 -8.02
CA VAL A 9 40.97 -11.69 -7.72
C VAL A 9 40.06 -12.15 -6.58
N SER A 10 40.41 -11.81 -5.34
CA SER A 10 39.50 -11.93 -4.21
C SER A 10 38.41 -10.86 -4.33
N ARG A 11 37.24 -11.22 -4.87
CA ARG A 11 36.05 -10.38 -4.73
C ARG A 11 35.59 -10.47 -3.28
N THR A 12 35.95 -9.48 -2.47
CA THR A 12 35.30 -9.27 -1.18
C THR A 12 33.86 -8.87 -1.47
N ARG A 13 32.95 -9.84 -1.44
CA ARG A 13 31.51 -9.58 -1.44
C ARG A 13 31.23 -8.85 -0.13
N ARG A 14 31.01 -7.53 -0.18
CA ARG A 14 30.38 -6.81 0.94
C ARG A 14 28.97 -7.35 1.07
N GLU A 15 28.80 -8.34 1.93
CA GLU A 15 27.49 -8.72 2.46
C GLU A 15 27.09 -7.66 3.48
N SER A 16 26.58 -6.52 3.01
CA SER A 16 25.58 -5.83 3.81
C SER A 16 24.27 -6.56 3.53
N ALA A 17 23.88 -7.48 4.42
CA ALA A 17 22.51 -7.97 4.41
C ALA A 17 21.57 -6.75 4.39
N ALA A 18 20.57 -6.77 3.50
CA ALA A 18 19.57 -5.71 3.49
C ALA A 18 18.98 -5.63 4.91
N LYS A 19 19.01 -4.44 5.51
CA LYS A 19 18.34 -4.24 6.80
C LYS A 19 16.86 -4.48 6.59
N ASP A 20 16.24 -5.24 7.49
CA ASP A 20 14.80 -5.51 7.41
C ASP A 20 13.98 -4.34 7.99
N PHE A 21 12.66 -4.38 7.80
CA PHE A 21 11.76 -3.41 8.40
C PHE A 21 11.73 -3.53 9.92
N THR A 22 11.53 -2.42 10.60
CA THR A 22 11.49 -2.35 12.09
C THR A 22 10.07 -2.30 12.65
N PHE A 23 9.05 -2.65 11.86
CA PHE A 23 7.67 -2.67 12.33
C PHE A 23 7.47 -3.79 13.36
N THR A 24 6.49 -3.62 14.23
CA THR A 24 6.13 -4.52 15.30
C THR A 24 4.66 -4.87 15.25
N GLN A 25 4.24 -5.89 15.99
CA GLN A 25 2.83 -6.24 16.09
C GLN A 25 1.96 -5.09 16.66
N ALA A 26 2.56 -4.17 17.43
CA ALA A 26 1.87 -2.98 17.95
C ALA A 26 1.53 -1.96 16.84
N ASP A 27 2.17 -2.05 15.67
CA ASP A 27 1.89 -1.20 14.52
C ASP A 27 0.69 -1.69 13.69
N ILE A 28 0.19 -2.91 13.95
CA ILE A 28 -1.01 -3.44 13.29
C ILE A 28 -2.20 -2.57 13.69
N PRO A 29 -2.94 -1.99 12.73
CA PRO A 29 -4.02 -1.09 13.09
C PRO A 29 -5.17 -1.88 13.74
N VAL A 30 -5.74 -1.28 14.78
CA VAL A 30 -6.86 -1.87 15.52
C VAL A 30 -8.06 -2.03 14.59
N SER A 31 -8.46 -3.27 14.36
CA SER A 31 -9.62 -3.65 13.58
C SER A 31 -10.55 -4.56 14.39
N LYS A 32 -11.74 -4.82 13.86
CA LYS A 32 -12.71 -5.75 14.45
C LYS A 32 -12.83 -7.01 13.60
N ASP A 33 -13.37 -8.05 14.22
CA ASP A 33 -13.89 -9.25 13.56
C ASP A 33 -12.89 -9.93 12.59
N SER A 34 -13.36 -10.29 11.39
CA SER A 34 -12.59 -11.03 10.40
C SER A 34 -11.34 -10.28 9.90
N LEU A 35 -11.38 -8.94 9.87
CA LEU A 35 -10.24 -8.14 9.43
C LEU A 35 -9.09 -8.18 10.44
N ALA A 36 -9.40 -8.19 11.75
CA ALA A 36 -8.39 -8.33 12.78
C ALA A 36 -7.64 -9.65 12.64
N SER A 37 -8.37 -10.75 12.44
CA SER A 37 -7.78 -12.07 12.20
C SER A 37 -6.99 -12.13 10.89
N PHE A 38 -7.49 -11.50 9.82
CA PHE A 38 -6.78 -11.40 8.54
C PHE A 38 -5.44 -10.67 8.70
N ARG A 39 -5.43 -9.52 9.39
CA ARG A 39 -4.21 -8.75 9.66
C ARG A 39 -3.21 -9.51 10.53
N ALA A 40 -3.68 -10.21 11.56
CA ALA A 40 -2.83 -11.05 12.40
C ALA A 40 -2.18 -12.17 11.58
N SER A 41 -2.95 -12.90 10.77
CA SER A 41 -2.40 -13.92 9.88
C SER A 41 -1.40 -13.34 8.87
N ALA A 42 -1.67 -12.14 8.34
CA ALA A 42 -0.77 -11.47 7.43
C ALA A 42 0.54 -11.05 8.09
N TRP A 43 0.47 -10.63 9.36
CA TRP A 43 1.65 -10.33 10.16
C TRP A 43 2.52 -11.58 10.38
N ASP A 44 1.90 -12.71 10.69
CA ASP A 44 2.61 -13.98 10.82
C ASP A 44 3.31 -14.38 9.51
N SER A 45 2.65 -14.19 8.36
CA SER A 45 3.28 -14.41 7.05
C SER A 45 4.44 -13.43 6.81
N PHE A 46 4.27 -12.16 7.17
CA PHE A 46 5.32 -11.14 7.04
C PHE A 46 6.59 -11.51 7.81
N GLN A 47 6.44 -12.03 9.04
CA GLN A 47 7.57 -12.47 9.87
C GLN A 47 8.29 -13.69 9.29
N LYS A 48 7.59 -14.57 8.55
CA LYS A 48 8.19 -15.76 7.93
C LYS A 48 9.00 -15.43 6.69
N PHE A 49 8.61 -14.41 5.92
CA PHE A 49 9.33 -14.05 4.70
C PHE A 49 10.58 -13.22 5.00
N SER A 50 11.70 -13.58 4.37
CA SER A 50 12.85 -12.69 4.23
C SER A 50 12.60 -11.66 3.13
N LEU A 51 13.38 -10.57 3.11
CA LEU A 51 13.41 -9.69 1.95
C LEU A 51 13.82 -10.51 0.71
N PRO A 52 13.11 -10.35 -0.42
CA PRO A 52 13.44 -11.08 -1.63
C PRO A 52 14.78 -10.62 -2.18
N ILE A 53 15.44 -11.54 -2.86
CA ILE A 53 16.77 -11.34 -3.46
C ILE A 53 16.70 -11.60 -4.96
N THR A 54 17.72 -11.18 -5.70
CA THR A 54 17.74 -11.27 -7.16
C THR A 54 17.81 -12.71 -7.71
N THR A 55 17.88 -13.73 -6.85
CA THR A 55 17.73 -15.13 -7.26
C THR A 55 16.26 -15.58 -7.26
N ASP A 56 15.37 -14.86 -6.58
CA ASP A 56 13.94 -15.07 -6.68
C ASP A 56 13.46 -14.57 -8.05
N GLU A 57 12.76 -15.42 -8.82
CA GLU A 57 12.43 -15.10 -10.22
C GLU A 57 11.64 -13.79 -10.37
N ALA A 58 10.71 -13.51 -9.45
CA ALA A 58 9.93 -12.28 -9.42
C ALA A 58 10.77 -11.01 -9.14
N TRP A 59 11.97 -11.17 -8.56
CA TRP A 59 12.86 -10.09 -8.13
C TRP A 59 14.21 -10.08 -8.85
N ARG A 60 14.39 -10.90 -9.90
CA ARG A 60 15.68 -11.04 -10.60
C ARG A 60 16.26 -9.75 -11.19
N ARG A 61 15.42 -8.72 -11.38
CA ARG A 61 15.81 -7.40 -11.92
C ARG A 61 15.68 -6.26 -10.90
N THR A 62 15.31 -6.54 -9.66
CA THR A 62 15.06 -5.54 -8.64
C THR A 62 15.88 -5.87 -7.40
N ASP A 63 16.99 -5.15 -7.22
CA ASP A 63 17.89 -5.34 -6.10
C ASP A 63 17.50 -4.43 -4.92
N LEU A 64 17.12 -5.05 -3.80
CA LEU A 64 16.66 -4.35 -2.59
C LEU A 64 17.76 -4.05 -1.57
N ARG A 65 19.04 -4.34 -1.86
CA ARG A 65 20.13 -4.09 -0.90
C ARG A 65 20.28 -2.64 -0.47
N LEU A 66 19.86 -1.70 -1.33
CA LEU A 66 19.89 -0.27 -1.06
C LEU A 66 18.58 0.27 -0.48
N LEU A 67 17.55 -0.57 -0.30
CA LEU A 67 16.31 -0.16 0.33
C LEU A 67 16.58 0.13 1.83
N PRO A 68 16.33 1.35 2.32
CA PRO A 68 16.49 1.68 3.73
C PRO A 68 15.28 1.18 4.55
N ALA A 69 15.04 -0.15 4.58
CA ALA A 69 13.81 -0.71 5.16
C ALA A 69 13.61 -0.35 6.64
N SER A 70 14.70 -0.16 7.40
CA SER A 70 14.66 0.26 8.81
C SER A 70 14.15 1.69 9.04
N ASP A 71 14.22 2.52 8.01
CA ASP A 71 13.97 3.95 8.13
C ASP A 71 12.50 4.28 7.88
N PHE A 72 11.74 3.34 7.30
CA PHE A 72 10.30 3.48 7.12
C PHE A 72 9.58 3.59 8.47
N LYS A 73 8.61 4.51 8.51
CA LYS A 73 7.69 4.75 9.64
C LYS A 73 6.28 4.89 9.12
N LEU A 74 5.30 4.44 9.92
CA LEU A 74 3.91 4.69 9.61
C LEU A 74 3.56 6.16 9.93
N PRO A 75 2.81 6.85 9.07
CA PRO A 75 2.36 8.21 9.36
C PRO A 75 1.38 8.21 10.52
N LYS A 76 1.52 9.19 11.42
CA LYS A 76 0.53 9.45 12.47
C LYS A 76 -0.72 10.08 11.86
N ALA A 77 -1.85 9.98 12.55
CA ALA A 77 -3.06 10.71 12.17
C ALA A 77 -2.75 12.21 12.06
N GLY A 78 -3.23 12.86 11.00
CA GLY A 78 -2.98 14.28 10.74
C GLY A 78 -1.57 14.62 10.23
N ALA A 79 -0.69 13.65 9.95
CA ALA A 79 0.67 13.92 9.48
C ALA A 79 0.73 14.74 8.17
N PHE A 80 -0.37 14.81 7.42
CA PHE A 80 -0.50 15.63 6.23
C PHE A 80 -0.58 17.14 6.49
N GLU A 81 -0.86 17.57 7.72
CA GLU A 81 -0.99 19.00 8.07
C GLU A 81 0.32 19.76 7.86
N ASP A 82 1.46 19.08 8.03
CA ASP A 82 2.81 19.63 7.83
C ASP A 82 3.28 19.54 6.37
N MET A 83 2.44 19.05 5.45
CA MET A 83 2.82 18.82 4.06
C MET A 83 2.40 19.96 3.14
N PRO A 84 3.09 20.11 1.99
CA PRO A 84 2.62 21.00 0.93
C PRO A 84 1.20 20.63 0.52
N VAL A 85 0.41 21.65 0.20
CA VAL A 85 -0.93 21.47 -0.37
C VAL A 85 -0.82 20.70 -1.68
N VAL A 86 -1.80 19.86 -1.97
CA VAL A 86 -1.86 19.13 -3.23
C VAL A 86 -1.97 20.14 -4.38
N PRO A 87 -1.07 20.10 -5.38
CA PRO A 87 -1.16 20.97 -6.54
C PRO A 87 -2.52 20.84 -7.22
N GLU A 88 -3.16 21.97 -7.53
CA GLU A 88 -4.50 22.00 -8.10
C GLU A 88 -4.59 21.25 -9.44
N GLU A 89 -3.49 21.18 -10.19
CA GLU A 89 -3.41 20.44 -11.46
C GLU A 89 -3.71 18.94 -11.27
N LEU A 90 -3.34 18.38 -10.12
CA LEU A 90 -3.60 16.97 -9.81
C LEU A 90 -5.06 16.73 -9.40
N LEU A 91 -5.78 17.78 -9.01
CA LEU A 91 -7.18 17.70 -8.60
C LEU A 91 -8.14 17.95 -9.78
N LYS A 92 -7.64 18.38 -10.94
CA LYS A 92 -8.45 18.61 -12.13
C LYS A 92 -8.82 17.29 -12.82
N PRO A 93 -9.96 17.24 -13.52
CA PRO A 93 -10.30 16.12 -14.41
C PRO A 93 -9.18 15.84 -15.40
N LEU A 94 -8.65 14.61 -15.34
CA LEU A 94 -7.69 14.12 -16.33
C LEU A 94 -8.38 13.90 -17.69
N THR A 95 -9.67 13.57 -17.67
CA THR A 95 -10.51 13.38 -18.84
C THR A 95 -11.93 13.89 -18.56
N GLY A 96 -12.62 14.33 -19.62
CA GLY A 96 -13.97 14.89 -19.51
C GLY A 96 -14.00 16.25 -18.83
N GLU A 97 -15.19 16.67 -18.41
CA GLU A 97 -15.42 18.00 -17.82
C GLU A 97 -15.50 17.97 -16.28
N GLN A 98 -15.80 16.82 -15.67
CA GLN A 98 -15.97 16.68 -14.23
C GLN A 98 -15.73 15.25 -13.70
N HIS A 99 -15.54 15.13 -12.38
CA HIS A 99 -15.47 13.85 -11.67
C HIS A 99 -16.84 13.43 -11.13
N GLY A 100 -17.13 12.13 -11.13
CA GLY A 100 -18.24 11.56 -10.36
C GLY A 100 -17.92 11.43 -8.87
N GLY A 101 -16.63 11.51 -8.53
CA GLY A 101 -16.12 11.48 -7.17
C GLY A 101 -14.60 11.60 -7.19
N GLN A 102 -14.06 12.18 -6.12
CA GLN A 102 -12.63 12.35 -5.92
C GLN A 102 -12.24 11.92 -4.51
N ILE A 103 -11.17 11.16 -4.41
CA ILE A 103 -10.51 10.84 -3.15
C ILE A 103 -9.06 11.25 -3.20
N THR A 104 -8.63 12.00 -2.20
CA THR A 104 -7.23 12.37 -1.99
C THR A 104 -6.73 11.65 -0.76
N LEU A 105 -5.84 10.69 -0.95
CA LEU A 105 -5.20 9.93 0.10
C LEU A 105 -3.97 10.70 0.58
N LEU A 106 -3.92 10.98 1.88
CA LEU A 106 -2.89 11.78 2.52
C LEU A 106 -2.22 10.97 3.65
N PRO A 107 -1.02 11.34 4.12
CA PRO A 107 -0.39 10.62 5.22
C PRO A 107 -1.17 10.86 6.51
N GLY A 108 -1.76 9.80 7.04
CA GLY A 108 -2.58 9.88 8.25
C GLY A 108 -3.97 10.51 8.05
N GLY A 109 -4.47 10.63 6.82
CA GLY A 109 -5.78 11.20 6.53
C GLY A 109 -6.24 11.03 5.08
N SER A 110 -7.44 11.50 4.79
CA SER A 110 -8.00 11.50 3.43
C SER A 110 -9.01 12.65 3.29
N GLN A 111 -9.22 13.08 2.05
CA GLN A 111 -10.34 13.96 1.67
C GLN A 111 -11.16 13.23 0.61
N ILE A 112 -12.47 13.18 0.80
CA ILE A 112 -13.38 12.40 -0.06
C ILE A 112 -14.54 13.28 -0.48
N GLN A 113 -14.84 13.24 -1.77
CA GLN A 113 -16.03 13.83 -2.37
C GLN A 113 -16.65 12.79 -3.30
N LEU A 114 -17.95 12.57 -3.17
CA LEU A 114 -18.71 11.68 -4.05
C LEU A 114 -19.99 12.41 -4.44
N ASP A 115 -20.36 12.33 -5.71
CA ASP A 115 -21.63 12.86 -6.20
C ASP A 115 -22.81 12.24 -5.42
N GLU A 116 -23.68 13.08 -4.87
CA GLU A 116 -24.80 12.62 -4.05
C GLU A 116 -25.75 11.67 -4.80
N SER A 117 -25.90 11.84 -6.11
CA SER A 117 -26.73 10.96 -6.92
C SER A 117 -26.16 9.55 -7.01
N LEU A 118 -24.82 9.41 -7.03
CA LEU A 118 -24.15 8.11 -6.96
C LEU A 118 -24.27 7.49 -5.57
N ALA A 119 -24.11 8.30 -4.52
CA ALA A 119 -24.32 7.85 -3.14
C ALA A 119 -25.76 7.34 -2.94
N LYS A 120 -26.77 8.06 -3.44
CA LYS A 120 -28.20 7.67 -3.42
C LYS A 120 -28.47 6.38 -4.22
N LYS A 121 -27.69 6.10 -5.26
CA LYS A 121 -27.72 4.84 -6.03
C LYS A 121 -26.99 3.69 -5.32
N GLY A 122 -26.39 3.92 -4.15
CA GLY A 122 -25.69 2.91 -3.35
C GLY A 122 -24.22 2.71 -3.74
N VAL A 123 -23.63 3.60 -4.54
CA VAL A 123 -22.18 3.58 -4.80
C VAL A 123 -21.43 3.91 -3.51
N VAL A 124 -20.44 3.08 -3.18
CA VAL A 124 -19.52 3.33 -2.07
C VAL A 124 -18.18 3.73 -2.66
N PHE A 125 -17.71 4.93 -2.32
CA PHE A 125 -16.39 5.42 -2.70
C PHE A 125 -15.80 6.15 -1.49
N THR A 126 -14.89 5.48 -0.78
CA THR A 126 -14.38 5.96 0.51
C THR A 126 -12.99 5.42 0.80
N ASP A 127 -12.30 6.00 1.79
CA ASP A 127 -10.99 5.54 2.21
C ASP A 127 -11.07 4.25 3.02
N PHE A 128 -9.94 3.54 3.09
CA PHE A 128 -9.85 2.25 3.77
C PHE A 128 -10.26 2.30 5.26
N ARG A 129 -9.89 3.35 6.00
CA ARG A 129 -10.21 3.48 7.43
C ARG A 129 -11.71 3.71 7.65
N THR A 130 -12.33 4.49 6.78
CA THR A 130 -13.79 4.69 6.78
C THR A 130 -14.52 3.42 6.36
N ALA A 131 -14.00 2.70 5.35
CA ALA A 131 -14.53 1.41 4.91
C ALA A 131 -14.49 0.36 6.03
N GLU A 132 -13.40 0.27 6.80
CA GLU A 132 -13.30 -0.64 7.95
C GLU A 132 -14.41 -0.41 8.98
N LYS A 133 -14.80 0.86 9.20
CA LYS A 133 -15.79 1.22 10.22
C LYS A 133 -17.23 1.07 9.71
N ASN A 134 -17.48 1.54 8.49
CA ASN A 134 -18.84 1.73 7.97
C ASN A 134 -19.26 0.64 6.97
N HIS A 135 -18.30 -0.10 6.42
CA HIS A 135 -18.50 -1.10 5.36
C HIS A 135 -17.71 -2.40 5.61
N ALA A 136 -17.54 -2.78 6.88
CA ALA A 136 -16.74 -3.94 7.30
C ALA A 136 -17.14 -5.24 6.58
N ASP A 137 -18.44 -5.49 6.42
CA ASP A 137 -18.95 -6.70 5.74
C ASP A 137 -18.56 -6.78 4.26
N LEU A 138 -18.55 -5.63 3.58
CA LEU A 138 -18.14 -5.53 2.19
C LEU A 138 -16.63 -5.69 2.07
N LEU A 139 -15.87 -5.03 2.95
CA LEU A 139 -14.42 -5.13 2.98
C LEU A 139 -13.95 -6.57 3.28
N ALA A 140 -14.59 -7.25 4.23
CA ALA A 140 -14.30 -8.63 4.59
C ALA A 140 -14.49 -9.61 3.42
N LYS A 141 -15.44 -9.32 2.51
CA LYS A 141 -15.63 -10.13 1.30
C LYS A 141 -14.55 -9.90 0.26
N LEU A 142 -13.87 -8.76 0.25
CA LEU A 142 -12.94 -8.38 -0.82
C LEU A 142 -11.48 -8.57 -0.43
N ILE A 143 -11.14 -8.30 0.83
CA ILE A 143 -9.76 -8.30 1.29
C ILE A 143 -9.12 -9.68 1.17
N GLY A 144 -7.88 -9.74 0.69
CA GLY A 144 -7.13 -11.00 0.60
C GLY A 144 -7.54 -11.96 -0.51
N GLN A 145 -8.57 -11.66 -1.32
CA GLN A 145 -9.03 -12.58 -2.37
C GLN A 145 -8.05 -12.71 -3.55
N ILE A 146 -7.55 -11.56 -4.03
CA ILE A 146 -6.68 -11.50 -5.21
C ILE A 146 -5.20 -11.53 -4.81
N VAL A 147 -4.82 -10.70 -3.83
CA VAL A 147 -3.48 -10.67 -3.27
C VAL A 147 -3.55 -11.27 -1.88
N LYS A 148 -2.89 -12.41 -1.69
CA LYS A 148 -2.84 -13.12 -0.41
C LYS A 148 -1.61 -12.67 0.37
N PRO A 149 -1.65 -12.71 1.72
CA PRO A 149 -0.47 -12.43 2.52
C PRO A 149 0.72 -13.35 2.19
N ASP A 150 0.44 -14.58 1.74
CA ASP A 150 1.46 -15.56 1.37
C ASP A 150 2.10 -15.31 -0.01
N ASP A 151 1.68 -14.29 -0.76
CA ASP A 151 2.28 -13.94 -2.06
C ASP A 151 3.68 -13.30 -1.91
N GLY A 152 4.10 -13.00 -0.68
CA GLY A 152 5.46 -12.60 -0.33
C GLY A 152 5.54 -11.47 0.68
N LYS A 153 6.75 -11.07 1.05
CA LYS A 153 7.01 -10.13 2.15
C LYS A 153 6.23 -8.81 2.06
N PHE A 154 6.18 -8.20 0.87
CA PHE A 154 5.49 -6.92 0.68
C PHE A 154 3.96 -7.07 0.68
N ALA A 155 3.43 -8.16 0.14
CA ALA A 155 2.00 -8.45 0.18
C ALA A 155 1.54 -8.71 1.63
N ALA A 156 2.33 -9.46 2.39
CA ALA A 156 2.11 -9.68 3.82
C ALA A 156 2.15 -8.37 4.61
N LEU A 157 3.18 -7.53 4.37
CA LEU A 157 3.34 -6.23 5.04
C LEU A 157 2.16 -5.30 4.76
N ALA A 158 1.77 -5.15 3.51
CA ALA A 158 0.62 -4.32 3.12
C ALA A 158 -0.68 -4.88 3.73
N SER A 159 -0.90 -6.19 3.67
CA SER A 159 -2.08 -6.84 4.24
C SER A 159 -2.20 -6.64 5.75
N ALA A 160 -1.07 -6.65 6.47
CA ALA A 160 -1.04 -6.44 7.91
C ALA A 160 -1.19 -4.97 8.32
N LEU A 161 -0.51 -4.05 7.62
CA LEU A 161 -0.32 -2.67 8.09
C LEU A 161 -1.05 -1.58 7.27
N ALA A 162 -1.66 -1.90 6.14
CA ALA A 162 -2.30 -0.88 5.29
C ALA A 162 -3.40 -0.14 6.06
N GLN A 163 -3.24 1.18 6.20
CA GLN A 163 -4.23 2.09 6.79
C GLN A 163 -4.82 3.06 5.77
N ASN A 164 -4.31 2.99 4.54
CA ASN A 164 -4.63 3.91 3.45
C ASN A 164 -4.94 3.08 2.20
N GLY A 165 -5.81 3.61 1.35
CA GLY A 165 -6.37 2.91 0.20
C GLY A 165 -7.81 3.33 -0.05
N VAL A 166 -8.37 2.83 -1.15
CA VAL A 166 -9.72 3.17 -1.60
C VAL A 166 -10.58 1.92 -1.61
N LEU A 167 -11.77 2.01 -1.02
CA LEU A 167 -12.86 1.07 -1.28
C LEU A 167 -13.79 1.70 -2.31
N LEU A 168 -13.88 1.06 -3.48
CA LEU A 168 -14.87 1.36 -4.50
C LEU A 168 -15.81 0.16 -4.66
N TYR A 169 -17.10 0.37 -4.51
CA TYR A 169 -18.14 -0.59 -4.84
C TYR A 169 -19.25 0.10 -5.63
N VAL A 170 -19.56 -0.49 -6.79
CA VAL A 170 -20.65 -0.05 -7.67
C VAL A 170 -21.70 -1.17 -7.67
N PRO A 171 -22.94 -0.89 -7.19
CA PRO A 171 -23.99 -1.89 -7.20
C PRO A 171 -24.29 -2.40 -8.60
N LYS A 172 -24.82 -3.63 -8.67
CA LYS A 172 -25.26 -4.22 -9.94
C LYS A 172 -26.27 -3.30 -10.63
N ASN A 173 -26.11 -3.12 -11.94
CA ASN A 173 -26.94 -2.25 -12.79
C ASN A 173 -26.84 -0.74 -12.51
N VAL A 174 -25.89 -0.29 -11.67
CA VAL A 174 -25.58 1.13 -11.52
C VAL A 174 -24.47 1.50 -12.51
N GLN A 175 -24.70 2.55 -13.29
CA GLN A 175 -23.69 3.14 -14.16
C GLN A 175 -23.17 4.43 -13.53
N VAL A 176 -21.85 4.55 -13.47
CA VAL A 176 -21.14 5.78 -13.10
C VAL A 176 -20.77 6.49 -14.40
N GLU A 177 -21.38 7.65 -14.65
CA GLU A 177 -21.21 8.39 -15.92
C GLU A 177 -19.89 9.14 -15.99
N TYR A 178 -19.45 9.72 -14.87
CA TYR A 178 -18.23 10.53 -14.78
C TYR A 178 -17.11 9.77 -14.08
N PRO A 179 -15.83 9.98 -14.46
CA PRO A 179 -14.70 9.27 -13.85
C PRO A 179 -14.62 9.47 -12.34
N LEU A 180 -14.23 8.41 -11.62
CA LEU A 180 -13.81 8.49 -10.23
C LEU A 180 -12.29 8.69 -10.19
N HIS A 181 -11.84 9.68 -9.43
CA HIS A 181 -10.43 10.06 -9.38
C HIS A 181 -9.86 9.77 -7.99
N SER A 182 -8.74 9.05 -7.93
CA SER A 182 -7.95 8.86 -6.71
C SER A 182 -6.57 9.49 -6.87
N VAL A 183 -6.20 10.37 -5.95
CA VAL A 183 -4.87 10.98 -5.85
C VAL A 183 -4.20 10.48 -4.58
N LEU A 184 -2.98 9.97 -4.68
CA LEU A 184 -2.13 9.70 -3.52
C LEU A 184 -1.10 10.83 -3.42
N TRP A 185 -1.23 11.66 -2.40
CA TRP A 185 -0.30 12.74 -2.11
C TRP A 185 0.44 12.44 -0.81
N GLY A 186 1.76 12.50 -0.83
CA GLY A 186 2.58 12.17 0.32
C GLY A 186 4.03 12.53 0.07
N PRO A 187 4.89 12.40 1.10
CA PRO A 187 6.27 12.83 1.03
C PRO A 187 7.01 11.97 0.00
N GLY A 188 7.40 12.59 -1.12
CA GLY A 188 8.47 12.11 -1.98
C GLY A 188 9.72 12.86 -1.58
N THR A 189 10.68 12.17 -0.93
CA THR A 189 12.04 12.71 -0.78
C THR A 189 12.76 12.68 -2.11
#